data_AF-A0A820JJX2-F1
#
_entry.id   AF-A0A820JJX2-F1
#
_cell.length_a   1.000
_cell.length_b   1.000
_cell.length_c   1.000
_cell.angle_alpha   90.00
_cell.angle_beta   90.00
_cell.angle_gamma   90.00
#
_symmetry.space_group_name_H-M   'P 1'
#
loop_
_entity.id
_entity.type
_entity.pdbx_description
1 polymer ?
#
loop_
_entity_poly.entity_id
_entity_poly.type
_entity_poly.pdbx_seq_one_letter_code
_entity_poly.pdbx_strand_id
1 'polypeptide(L)'
;MNRFLRILDDEHPIPSFNNNSNREVKFYQSRSTLNNELYELWQCNQTSEFIQKTKYKLVNNLQELFRDIFPYIGLYIIGSTVNGFGQCNSELDIC
;
A
#
# COMPACT_ATOMS: atom_id res chain seq x y z
N MET A 1 -10.93 -16.03 -6.99
CA MET A 1 -10.43 -14.76 -6.43
C MET A 1 -10.67 -14.83 -4.92
N ASN A 2 -9.70 -14.41 -4.09
CA ASN A 2 -9.55 -14.64 -2.62
C ASN A 2 -8.60 -15.79 -2.24
N ARG A 3 -7.30 -15.57 -2.43
CA ARG A 3 -6.20 -16.44 -1.95
C ARG A 3 -5.61 -16.00 -0.59
N PHE A 4 -6.17 -14.96 0.04
CA PHE A 4 -5.62 -14.36 1.27
C PHE A 4 -6.31 -14.77 2.58
N LEU A 5 -7.33 -15.65 2.55
CA LEU A 5 -8.01 -16.14 3.75
C LEU A 5 -7.39 -17.41 4.38
N ARG A 6 -6.23 -17.89 3.91
CA ARG A 6 -5.62 -19.16 4.37
C ARG A 6 -4.49 -19.04 5.40
N ILE A 7 -4.34 -17.90 6.06
CA ILE A 7 -3.28 -17.72 7.08
C ILE A 7 -3.86 -17.73 8.52
N LEU A 8 -5.12 -18.13 8.70
CA LEU A 8 -5.76 -18.19 10.02
C LEU A 8 -6.16 -19.60 10.50
N ASP A 9 -5.76 -20.65 9.78
CA ASP A 9 -6.12 -22.04 10.10
C ASP A 9 -4.94 -22.87 10.67
N ASP A 10 -3.91 -22.23 11.24
CA ASP A 10 -2.90 -22.98 12.01
C ASP A 10 -3.43 -23.22 13.43
N GLU A 11 -4.06 -24.39 13.60
CA GLU A 11 -4.46 -24.98 14.88
C GLU A 11 -3.25 -25.12 15.82
N HIS A 12 -2.97 -24.08 16.61
CA HIS A 12 -2.17 -24.24 17.82
C HIS A 12 -3.09 -24.61 18.99
N PRO A 13 -2.78 -25.68 19.75
CA PRO A 13 -3.61 -26.13 20.86
C PRO A 13 -3.68 -25.03 21.92
N ILE A 14 -4.92 -24.67 22.30
CA ILE A 14 -5.21 -23.68 23.34
C ILE A 14 -4.59 -24.17 24.65
N PRO A 15 -3.62 -23.44 25.26
CA PRO A 15 -3.11 -23.80 26.58
C PRO A 15 -4.23 -23.64 27.60
N SER A 16 -4.39 -24.63 28.45
CA SER A 16 -5.46 -24.75 29.43
C SER A 16 -5.61 -23.49 30.32
N PHE A 17 -6.86 -23.08 30.47
CA PHE A 17 -7.35 -21.93 31.23
C PHE A 17 -6.75 -21.85 32.65
N ASN A 18 -6.08 -20.73 32.97
CA ASN A 18 -5.97 -20.27 34.35
C ASN A 18 -5.79 -18.73 34.43
N ASN A 19 -6.82 -18.04 34.92
CA ASN A 19 -6.88 -16.66 35.46
C ASN A 19 -6.22 -15.46 34.72
N ASN A 20 -5.68 -15.62 33.51
CA ASN A 20 -5.13 -14.52 32.68
C ASN A 20 -6.06 -13.98 31.57
N SER A 21 -7.30 -14.49 31.49
CA SER A 21 -8.24 -14.20 30.40
C SER A 21 -8.48 -12.70 30.18
N ASN A 22 -8.57 -11.90 31.24
CA ASN A 22 -8.80 -10.45 31.12
C ASN A 22 -7.60 -9.68 30.53
N ARG A 23 -6.37 -10.17 30.71
CA ARG A 23 -5.17 -9.53 30.12
C ARG A 23 -5.03 -9.89 28.65
N GLU A 24 -5.27 -11.15 28.30
CA GLU A 24 -5.25 -11.61 26.91
C GLU A 24 -6.35 -10.94 26.09
N VAL A 25 -7.60 -10.90 26.59
CA VAL A 25 -8.71 -10.22 25.89
C VAL A 25 -8.41 -8.75 25.63
N LYS A 26 -7.86 -8.02 26.61
CA LYS A 26 -7.43 -6.62 26.41
C LYS A 26 -6.32 -6.49 25.36
N PHE A 27 -5.37 -7.43 25.33
CA PHE A 27 -4.28 -7.42 24.36
C PHE A 27 -4.79 -7.69 22.93
N TYR A 28 -5.66 -8.68 22.74
CA TYR A 28 -6.29 -8.95 21.44
C TYR A 28 -7.17 -7.78 20.98
N GLN A 29 -7.95 -7.19 21.87
CA GLN A 29 -8.79 -6.04 21.55
C GLN A 29 -7.95 -4.82 21.15
N SER A 30 -6.86 -4.54 21.88
CA SER A 30 -5.88 -3.49 21.52
C SER A 30 -5.25 -3.74 20.14
N ARG A 31 -4.91 -5.00 19.82
CA ARG A 31 -4.34 -5.36 18.51
C ARG A 31 -5.36 -5.23 17.38
N SER A 32 -6.63 -5.59 17.61
CA SER A 32 -7.69 -5.41 16.62
C SER A 32 -7.97 -3.93 16.35
N THR A 33 -7.96 -3.09 17.39
CA THR A 33 -8.14 -1.64 17.23
C THR A 33 -7.02 -1.04 16.39
N LEU A 34 -5.75 -1.35 16.73
CA LEU A 34 -4.60 -0.85 15.97
C LEU A 34 -4.63 -1.29 14.50
N ASN A 35 -5.00 -2.56 14.24
CA ASN A 35 -5.11 -3.06 12.87
C ASN A 35 -6.17 -2.30 12.07
N ASN A 36 -7.31 -1.98 12.69
CA ASN A 36 -8.37 -1.20 12.04
C ASN A 36 -7.89 0.22 11.74
N GLU A 37 -7.24 0.89 12.70
CA GLU A 37 -6.67 2.23 12.50
C GLU A 37 -5.63 2.24 11.37
N LEU A 38 -4.75 1.24 11.32
CA LEU A 38 -3.77 1.10 10.23
C LEU A 38 -4.44 0.91 8.88
N TYR A 39 -5.49 0.09 8.82
CA TYR A 39 -6.24 -0.14 7.59
C TYR A 39 -6.99 1.11 7.12
N GLU A 40 -7.63 1.84 8.03
CA GLU A 40 -8.30 3.11 7.74
C GLU A 40 -7.29 4.15 7.22
N LEU A 41 -6.15 4.30 7.89
CA LEU A 41 -5.08 5.18 7.44
C LEU A 41 -4.56 4.78 6.05
N TRP A 42 -4.40 3.49 5.78
CA TRP A 42 -3.99 3.01 4.46
C TRP A 42 -5.04 3.37 3.41
N GLN A 43 -6.32 3.07 3.65
CA GLN A 43 -7.41 3.36 2.71
C GLN A 43 -7.52 4.85 2.40
N CYS A 44 -7.38 5.72 3.41
CA CYS A 44 -7.47 7.16 3.22
C CYS A 44 -6.27 7.78 2.50
N ASN A 45 -5.10 7.14 2.55
CA ASN A 45 -3.86 7.71 2.00
C ASN A 45 -3.40 7.10 0.68
N GLN A 46 -3.98 5.97 0.24
CA GLN A 46 -3.69 5.35 -1.06
C GLN A 46 -3.80 6.37 -2.21
N THR A 47 -2.87 6.33 -3.16
CA THR A 47 -3.02 7.10 -4.41
C THR A 47 -4.30 6.69 -5.13
N SER A 48 -5.14 7.66 -5.47
CA SER A 48 -6.32 7.39 -6.29
C SER A 48 -5.93 7.04 -7.73
N GLU A 49 -6.74 6.21 -8.39
CA GLU A 49 -6.54 5.84 -9.79
C GLU A 49 -6.43 7.08 -10.70
N PHE A 50 -7.19 8.13 -10.41
CA PHE A 50 -7.14 9.40 -11.13
C PHE A 50 -5.76 10.07 -11.03
N ILE A 51 -5.20 10.18 -9.82
CA ILE A 51 -3.87 10.76 -9.61
C ILE A 51 -2.80 9.90 -10.29
N GLN A 52 -2.91 8.57 -10.18
CA GLN A 52 -1.98 7.66 -10.83
C GLN A 52 -1.99 7.86 -12.35
N LYS A 53 -3.16 7.83 -12.99
CA LYS A 53 -3.30 8.09 -14.44
C LYS A 53 -2.75 9.46 -14.85
N THR A 54 -2.92 10.48 -13.99
CA THR A 54 -2.40 11.83 -14.24
C THR A 54 -0.87 11.84 -14.24
N LYS A 55 -0.23 11.15 -13.29
CA LYS A 55 1.24 10.98 -13.25
C LYS A 55 1.77 10.27 -14.51
N TYR A 56 1.11 9.20 -14.96
CA TYR A 56 1.48 8.52 -16.21
C TYR A 56 1.35 9.41 -17.44
N LYS A 57 0.25 10.17 -17.54
CA LYS A 57 0.05 11.11 -18.65
C LYS A 57 1.13 12.19 -18.70
N LEU A 58 1.54 12.71 -17.54
CA LEU A 58 2.61 13.69 -17.44
C LEU A 58 3.94 13.15 -17.99
N VAL A 59 4.33 11.93 -17.62
CA VAL A 59 5.58 11.32 -18.12
C VAL A 59 5.53 11.07 -19.62
N ASN A 60 4.40 10.61 -20.15
CA ASN A 60 4.24 10.44 -21.59
C ASN A 60 4.41 11.77 -22.34
N ASN A 61 3.79 12.84 -21.85
CA ASN A 61 3.92 14.18 -22.43
C ASN A 61 5.35 14.71 -22.34
N LEU A 62 6.04 14.49 -21.21
CA LEU A 62 7.45 14.87 -21.04
C LEU A 62 8.35 14.11 -22.02
N GLN A 63 8.08 12.82 -22.24
CA GLN A 63 8.84 12.03 -23.19
C GLN A 63 8.64 12.52 -24.63
N GLU A 64 7.42 12.85 -25.02
CA GLU A 64 7.15 13.45 -26.34
C GLU A 64 7.89 14.78 -26.51
N LEU A 65 7.87 15.64 -25.50
CA LEU A 65 8.58 16.92 -25.52
C LEU A 65 10.10 16.75 -25.66
N PHE A 66 10.69 15.79 -24.93
CA PHE A 66 12.14 15.59 -24.98
C PHE A 66 12.62 14.86 -26.23
N ARG A 67 11.76 14.13 -26.95
CA ARG A 67 12.15 13.42 -28.18
C ARG A 67 12.66 14.34 -29.27
N ASP A 68 12.21 15.59 -29.31
CA ASP A 68 12.69 16.59 -30.28
C ASP A 68 14.18 16.92 -30.09
N ILE A 69 14.68 16.80 -28.86
CA ILE A 69 16.09 17.09 -28.49
C ILE A 69 16.89 15.78 -28.32
N PHE A 70 16.24 14.75 -27.79
CA PHE A 70 16.82 13.44 -27.47
C PHE A 70 15.95 12.32 -28.08
N PRO A 71 16.14 11.97 -29.36
CA PRO A 71 15.24 11.07 -30.09
C PRO A 71 15.09 9.67 -29.48
N TYR A 72 16.07 9.23 -28.70
CA TYR A 72 16.12 7.91 -28.08
C TYR A 72 15.82 7.93 -26.57
N ILE A 73 15.29 9.04 -26.04
CA ILE A 73 14.98 9.14 -24.61
C ILE A 73 13.88 8.16 -24.20
N GLY A 74 14.15 7.41 -23.13
CA GLY A 74 13.17 6.63 -22.39
C GLY A 74 13.02 7.25 -21.01
N LEU A 75 11.82 7.72 -20.69
CA LEU A 75 11.49 8.15 -19.34
C LEU A 75 10.74 7.02 -18.64
N TYR A 76 11.15 6.70 -17.42
CA TYR A 76 10.58 5.63 -16.63
C TYR A 76 10.11 6.16 -15.28
N ILE A 77 8.86 5.86 -14.93
CA ILE A 77 8.36 6.14 -13.59
C ILE A 77 8.99 5.14 -12.63
N ILE A 78 9.56 5.66 -11.55
CA ILE A 78 10.15 4.87 -10.47
C ILE A 78 9.54 5.29 -9.11
N GLY A 79 10.04 4.70 -8.04
CA GLY A 79 9.70 5.10 -6.67
C GLY A 79 8.26 4.79 -6.26
N SER A 80 7.69 5.69 -5.44
CA SER A 80 6.41 5.45 -4.75
C SER A 80 5.22 5.24 -5.69
N THR A 81 5.31 5.75 -6.91
CA THR A 81 4.22 5.66 -7.91
C THR A 81 4.03 4.24 -8.44
N VAL A 82 5.07 3.41 -8.43
CA VAL A 82 5.06 2.03 -9.00
C VAL A 82 5.31 0.93 -7.97
N ASN A 83 5.75 1.27 -6.75
CA ASN A 83 6.05 0.27 -5.72
C ASN A 83 4.83 -0.19 -4.89
N GLY A 84 3.64 0.39 -5.14
CA GLY A 84 2.39 0.05 -4.43
C GLY A 84 2.18 0.77 -3.09
N PHE A 85 3.09 1.65 -2.69
CA PHE A 85 3.02 2.44 -1.45
C PHE A 85 2.85 3.95 -1.71
N GLY A 86 2.47 4.32 -2.93
CA GLY A 86 2.18 5.70 -3.31
C GLY A 86 1.02 6.29 -2.51
N GLN A 87 1.15 7.58 -2.20
CA GLN A 87 0.10 8.38 -1.57
C GLN A 87 -0.43 9.43 -2.54
N CYS A 88 -1.61 9.99 -2.27
CA CYS A 88 -2.21 11.02 -3.15
C CYS A 88 -1.31 12.26 -3.34
N ASN A 89 -0.52 12.60 -2.32
CA ASN A 89 0.41 13.72 -2.28
C ASN A 89 1.88 13.32 -2.50
N SER A 90 2.16 12.05 -2.85
CA SER A 90 3.54 11.62 -3.07
C SER A 90 4.12 12.24 -4.35
N GLU A 91 5.43 12.46 -4.35
CA GLU A 91 6.16 12.99 -5.50
C GLU A 91 6.13 12.00 -6.69
N LEU A 92 6.55 12.50 -7.86
CA LEU A 92 6.73 11.70 -9.07
C LEU A 92 8.23 11.58 -9.35
N ASP A 93 8.76 10.39 -9.14
CA ASP A 93 10.14 10.06 -9.43
C ASP A 93 10.26 9.55 -10.88
N ILE A 94 11.15 10.15 -11.68
CA ILE A 94 11.38 9.81 -13.10
C ILE A 94 12.88 9.53 -13.30
N CYS A 95 13.19 8.45 -14.01
CA CYS A 95 14.53 8.11 -14.49
C CYS A 95 14.60 8.17 -16.01
#